data_AF-A0A1Y0IMH8-F1
#
_entry.id   AF-A0A1Y0IMH8-F1
#
_cell.length_a   1.000
_cell.length_b   1.000
_cell.length_c   1.000
_cell.angle_alpha   90.00
_cell.angle_beta   90.00
_cell.angle_gamma   90.00
#
_symmetry.space_group_name_H-M   'P 1'
#
loop_
_entity.id
_entity.type
_entity.pdbx_description
1 polymer ?
#
loop_
_entity_poly.entity_id
_entity_poly.type
_entity_poly.pdbx_seq_one_letter_code
_entity_poly.pdbx_strand_id
1 'polypeptide(L)'
;MAKNKAAVVPAGAEFMVRVNDQNVYQLKDKKRAEKMAERLNRIFQDGDRDLDFLTPSVMGKDDKLYYGIICPTVRKNKGRTHFHNPKRKAVDRNMYPPVDWVDSPEPDKQTVVFEFESTDTNVPWVTALVVTNRIRRAIELHFPDASGRRKHPLRCYLLYIPHNQTDAIETVIADKAYCAVYAHPCQGRSGGTHSPKCEELGYRPENISNPFTAYFEDEDEFEILHGCDLTCAITRSNGWYTKYKNHFLRVTNLKNNRSVVVRVTDEAPRGRGVELTYWAWQAIGKPTDRNAVRIELLKS
;
A
#
# COMPACT_ATOMS: atom_id res chain seq x y z
N MET A 1 16.88 5.99 22.89
CA MET A 1 15.82 5.94 21.86
C MET A 1 14.75 5.00 22.36
N ALA A 2 13.56 5.51 22.70
CA ALA A 2 12.41 4.65 22.91
C ALA A 2 12.00 4.10 21.53
N LYS A 3 12.43 2.87 21.26
CA LYS A 3 12.08 2.12 20.04
C LYS A 3 10.60 1.77 20.14
N ASN A 4 9.83 2.02 19.08
CA ASN A 4 8.41 1.69 19.02
C ASN A 4 8.15 0.30 19.64
N LYS A 5 7.10 0.17 20.46
CA LYS A 5 6.77 -1.09 21.15
C LYS A 5 5.30 -1.41 21.02
N ALA A 6 5.01 -2.67 20.71
CA ALA A 6 3.67 -3.22 20.75
C ALA A 6 3.47 -4.11 21.99
N ALA A 7 2.25 -4.12 22.52
CA ALA A 7 1.85 -4.98 23.63
C ALA A 7 0.38 -5.38 23.50
N VAL A 8 0.00 -6.46 24.17
CA VAL A 8 -1.40 -6.88 24.32
C VAL A 8 -1.84 -6.62 25.74
N VAL A 9 -3.00 -6.00 25.90
CA VAL A 9 -3.64 -5.82 27.21
C VAL A 9 -5.06 -6.41 27.19
N PRO A 10 -5.48 -7.11 28.26
CA PRO A 10 -6.86 -7.57 28.40
C PRO A 10 -7.84 -6.37 28.42
N ALA A 11 -9.01 -6.54 27.81
CA ALA A 11 -10.06 -5.53 27.70
C ALA A 11 -11.44 -6.21 27.79
N GLY A 12 -11.86 -6.58 28.99
CA GLY A 12 -13.07 -7.39 29.19
C GLY A 12 -12.92 -8.76 28.54
N ALA A 13 -13.83 -9.09 27.60
CA ALA A 13 -13.79 -10.35 26.84
C ALA A 13 -12.85 -10.30 25.60
N GLU A 14 -12.16 -9.19 25.39
CA GLU A 14 -11.32 -8.94 24.22
C GLU A 14 -9.88 -8.58 24.61
N PHE A 15 -9.01 -8.50 23.62
CA PHE A 15 -7.58 -8.23 23.76
C PHE A 15 -7.23 -7.02 22.89
N MET A 16 -6.75 -5.95 23.53
CA MET A 16 -6.33 -4.73 22.84
C MET A 16 -4.85 -4.82 22.49
N VAL A 17 -4.54 -4.65 21.21
CA VAL A 17 -3.18 -4.41 20.73
C VAL A 17 -2.89 -2.92 20.87
N ARG A 18 -1.83 -2.59 21.61
CA ARG A 18 -1.36 -1.22 21.84
C ARG A 18 0.01 -1.03 21.20
N VAL A 19 0.24 0.13 20.61
CA VAL A 19 1.57 0.58 20.15
C VAL A 19 1.88 1.88 20.84
N ASN A 20 3.03 1.97 21.52
CA ASN A 20 3.43 3.15 22.31
C ASN A 20 2.27 3.71 23.16
N ASP A 21 1.62 2.81 23.90
CA ASP A 21 0.45 3.09 24.75
C ASP A 21 -0.83 3.55 24.05
N GLN A 22 -0.88 3.60 22.73
CA GLN A 22 -2.10 3.90 21.96
C GLN A 22 -2.78 2.62 21.49
N ASN A 23 -4.11 2.54 21.64
CA ASN A 23 -4.89 1.42 21.14
C ASN A 23 -4.91 1.43 19.61
N VAL A 24 -4.43 0.36 18.98
CA VAL A 24 -4.42 0.26 17.51
C VAL A 24 -5.45 -0.72 16.98
N TYR A 25 -5.71 -1.81 17.70
CA TYR A 25 -6.71 -2.80 17.30
C TYR A 25 -7.23 -3.62 18.49
N GLN A 26 -8.40 -4.22 18.32
CA GLN A 26 -9.08 -5.01 19.35
C GLN A 26 -9.55 -6.32 18.74
N LEU A 27 -9.26 -7.44 19.41
CA LEU A 27 -9.47 -8.79 18.92
C LEU A 27 -10.08 -9.65 20.01
N LYS A 28 -10.99 -10.57 19.64
CA LYS A 28 -11.52 -11.59 20.57
C LYS A 28 -10.53 -12.71 20.83
N ASP A 29 -9.66 -13.00 19.86
CA ASP A 29 -8.66 -14.05 19.97
C ASP A 29 -7.33 -13.50 20.52
N LYS A 30 -6.97 -13.97 21.71
CA LYS A 30 -5.71 -13.65 22.39
C LYS A 30 -4.49 -13.97 21.53
N LYS A 31 -4.45 -15.15 20.90
CA LYS A 31 -3.29 -15.61 20.13
C LYS A 31 -3.07 -14.73 18.90
N ARG A 32 -4.15 -14.30 18.24
CA ARG A 32 -4.07 -13.37 17.11
C ARG A 32 -3.60 -11.98 17.54
N ALA A 33 -4.05 -11.50 18.70
CA ALA A 33 -3.56 -10.25 19.28
C ALA A 33 -2.07 -10.31 19.64
N GLU A 34 -1.63 -11.38 20.31
CA GLU A 34 -0.22 -11.62 20.66
C GLU A 34 0.64 -11.70 19.42
N LYS A 35 0.20 -12.44 18.39
CA LYS A 35 0.90 -12.55 17.12
C LYS A 35 1.06 -11.19 16.41
N MET A 36 0.02 -10.35 16.40
CA MET A 36 0.11 -9.00 15.83
C MET A 36 1.16 -8.15 16.58
N ALA A 37 1.15 -8.18 17.91
CA ALA A 37 2.10 -7.44 18.74
C ALA A 37 3.54 -7.95 18.55
N GLU A 38 3.75 -9.26 18.48
CA GLU A 38 5.05 -9.87 18.21
C GLU A 38 5.60 -9.44 16.85
N ARG A 39 4.79 -9.53 15.79
CA ARG A 39 5.18 -9.13 14.42
C ARG A 39 5.56 -7.64 14.35
N LEU A 40 4.78 -6.78 15.00
CA LEU A 40 5.10 -5.35 15.12
C LEU A 40 6.43 -5.13 15.85
N ASN A 41 6.65 -5.79 16.99
CA ASN A 41 7.91 -5.67 17.73
C ASN A 41 9.12 -6.14 16.90
N ARG A 42 8.99 -7.20 16.09
CA ARG A 42 10.07 -7.62 15.18
C ARG A 42 10.37 -6.54 14.12
N ILE A 43 9.33 -5.95 13.53
CA ILE A 43 9.50 -4.83 12.58
C ILE A 43 10.18 -3.63 13.25
N PHE A 44 9.78 -3.28 14.49
CA PHE A 44 10.36 -2.17 15.24
C PHE A 44 11.80 -2.43 15.71
N GLN A 45 12.22 -3.69 15.81
CA GLN A 45 13.60 -4.06 16.11
C GLN A 45 14.55 -3.84 14.93
N ASP A 46 14.06 -3.84 13.68
CA ASP A 46 14.84 -3.49 12.49
C ASP A 46 15.03 -1.96 12.42
N GLY A 47 16.11 -1.47 13.04
CA GLY A 47 16.45 -0.05 13.06
C GLY A 47 16.74 0.57 11.70
N ASP A 48 17.03 -0.26 10.68
CA ASP A 48 17.24 0.21 9.30
C ASP A 48 15.93 0.30 8.50
N ARG A 49 14.84 -0.33 9.00
CA ARG A 49 13.53 -0.35 8.34
C ARG A 49 12.94 1.04 8.33
N ASP A 50 12.46 1.43 7.15
CA ASP A 50 11.69 2.65 6.97
C ASP A 50 10.20 2.40 7.25
N LEU A 51 9.75 2.83 8.42
CA LEU A 51 8.39 2.60 8.89
C LEU A 51 7.33 3.44 8.15
N ASP A 52 7.75 4.38 7.31
CA ASP A 52 6.84 5.17 6.47
C ASP A 52 6.14 4.32 5.40
N PHE A 53 6.66 3.12 5.14
CA PHE A 53 6.09 2.16 4.21
C PHE A 53 5.09 1.18 4.85
N LEU A 54 4.75 1.35 6.14
CA LEU A 54 3.69 0.57 6.79
C LEU A 54 2.33 0.87 6.13
N THR A 55 1.73 -0.12 5.47
CA THR A 55 0.65 0.10 4.49
C THR A 55 -0.41 -1.02 4.53
N PRO A 56 -1.70 -0.73 4.27
CA PRO A 56 -2.65 -1.77 3.92
C PRO A 56 -2.25 -2.42 2.60
N SER A 57 -2.41 -3.74 2.51
CA SER A 57 -1.98 -4.50 1.34
C SER A 57 -2.91 -5.68 1.05
N VAL A 58 -2.64 -6.35 -0.07
CA VAL A 58 -3.40 -7.49 -0.56
C VAL A 58 -2.49 -8.57 -1.12
N MET A 59 -2.68 -9.81 -0.71
CA MET A 59 -1.97 -10.97 -1.24
C MET A 59 -2.95 -11.90 -1.96
N GLY A 60 -2.56 -12.39 -3.14
CA GLY A 60 -3.18 -13.56 -3.75
C GLY A 60 -2.47 -14.84 -3.30
N LYS A 61 -3.18 -15.78 -2.67
CA LYS A 61 -2.64 -17.10 -2.28
C LYS A 61 -3.73 -18.16 -2.39
N ASP A 62 -3.41 -19.33 -2.95
CA ASP A 62 -4.31 -20.48 -3.07
C ASP A 62 -5.69 -20.10 -3.64
N ASP A 63 -5.69 -19.34 -4.74
CA ASP A 63 -6.87 -18.79 -5.41
C ASP A 63 -7.77 -17.85 -4.58
N LYS A 64 -7.30 -17.44 -3.40
CA LYS A 64 -7.95 -16.48 -2.52
C LYS A 64 -7.19 -15.17 -2.45
N LEU A 65 -7.93 -14.11 -2.13
CA LEU A 65 -7.40 -12.79 -1.85
C LEU A 65 -7.47 -12.53 -0.34
N TYR A 66 -6.35 -12.14 0.23
CA TYR A 66 -6.22 -11.78 1.64
C TYR A 66 -5.84 -10.32 1.74
N TYR A 67 -6.61 -9.56 2.51
CA TYR A 67 -6.24 -8.20 2.88
C TYR A 67 -5.51 -8.21 4.22
N GLY A 68 -4.56 -7.32 4.37
CA GLY A 68 -3.74 -7.26 5.57
C GLY A 68 -2.98 -5.96 5.69
N ILE A 69 -2.07 -5.93 6.65
CA ILE A 69 -1.15 -4.84 6.90
C ILE A 69 0.25 -5.40 6.76
N ILE A 70 1.12 -4.69 6.05
CA ILE A 70 2.52 -5.07 5.92
C ILE A 70 3.43 -3.86 6.14
N CYS A 71 4.70 -4.15 6.42
CA CYS A 71 5.80 -3.20 6.38
C CYS A 71 6.87 -3.75 5.41
N PRO A 72 6.94 -3.24 4.17
CA PRO A 72 7.91 -3.66 3.18
C PRO A 72 9.38 -3.58 3.62
N THR A 73 10.20 -4.30 2.86
CA THR A 73 11.66 -4.31 2.75
C THR A 73 12.46 -3.00 2.84
N VAL A 74 11.81 -1.83 2.82
CA VAL A 74 12.46 -0.57 2.51
C VAL A 74 13.40 -0.16 3.65
N ARG A 75 14.63 0.17 3.30
CA ARG A 75 15.68 0.55 4.25
C ARG A 75 16.42 1.78 3.76
N LYS A 76 16.71 2.68 4.68
CA LYS A 76 17.55 3.84 4.39
C LYS A 76 18.99 3.39 4.10
N ASN A 77 19.64 4.04 3.15
CA ASN A 77 21.01 3.79 2.71
C ASN A 77 21.28 2.38 2.14
N LYS A 78 20.24 1.57 1.89
CA LYS A 78 20.37 0.29 1.19
C LYS A 78 19.65 0.39 -0.16
N GLY A 79 20.42 0.66 -1.19
CA GLY A 79 19.94 0.94 -2.54
C GLY A 79 19.50 2.39 -2.74
N ARG A 80 19.00 2.67 -3.94
CA ARG A 80 18.62 4.02 -4.38
C ARG A 80 17.48 3.92 -5.39
N THR A 81 16.53 4.84 -5.29
CA THR A 81 15.42 4.98 -6.26
C THR A 81 15.62 6.23 -7.09
N HIS A 82 15.76 6.04 -8.39
CA HIS A 82 15.86 7.08 -9.41
C HIS A 82 14.47 7.44 -9.97
N PHE A 83 14.30 8.71 -10.34
CA PHE A 83 13.03 9.24 -10.83
C PHE A 83 13.05 9.46 -12.34
N HIS A 84 11.86 9.52 -12.94
CA HIS A 84 11.67 9.79 -14.38
C HIS A 84 12.36 11.08 -14.82
N ASN A 85 12.23 12.14 -14.02
CA ASN A 85 12.91 13.40 -14.30
C ASN A 85 14.37 13.30 -13.81
N PRO A 86 15.37 13.30 -14.71
CA PRO A 86 16.78 13.12 -14.33
C PRO A 86 17.34 14.28 -13.51
N LYS A 87 16.65 15.43 -13.46
CA LYS A 87 17.03 16.56 -12.60
C LYS A 87 16.65 16.37 -11.14
N ARG A 88 15.75 15.43 -10.82
CA ARG A 88 15.38 15.11 -9.44
C ARG A 88 16.47 14.25 -8.81
N LYS A 89 16.92 14.66 -7.63
CA LYS A 89 17.86 13.85 -6.83
C LYS A 89 17.18 12.53 -6.50
N ALA A 90 17.88 11.43 -6.72
CA ALA A 90 17.44 10.12 -6.28
C ALA A 90 17.31 10.07 -4.75
N VAL A 91 16.47 9.17 -4.25
CA VAL A 91 16.37 8.93 -2.80
C VAL A 91 17.24 7.74 -2.44
N ASP A 92 18.04 7.89 -1.38
CA ASP A 92 18.92 6.84 -0.84
C ASP A 92 18.14 5.79 -0.02
N ARG A 93 17.14 5.19 -0.67
CA ARG A 93 16.42 4.00 -0.25
C ARG A 93 15.90 3.31 -1.51
N ASN A 94 16.01 1.98 -1.60
CA ASN A 94 15.24 1.25 -2.61
C ASN A 94 13.78 1.24 -2.17
N MET A 95 12.93 2.05 -2.82
CA MET A 95 11.50 2.17 -2.50
C MET A 95 10.67 0.99 -2.99
N TYR A 96 11.18 0.16 -3.90
CA TYR A 96 10.45 -0.97 -4.47
C TYR A 96 11.29 -2.25 -4.39
N PRO A 97 11.75 -2.66 -3.20
CA PRO A 97 12.34 -3.97 -3.07
C PRO A 97 11.28 -5.02 -3.42
N PRO A 98 11.66 -6.18 -3.96
CA PRO A 98 10.80 -7.35 -3.90
C PRO A 98 10.35 -7.55 -2.46
N VAL A 99 9.04 -7.72 -2.27
CA VAL A 99 8.45 -8.00 -0.97
C VAL A 99 7.87 -9.39 -1.07
N ASP A 100 8.04 -10.15 0.00
CA ASP A 100 7.35 -11.40 0.24
C ASP A 100 6.43 -11.23 1.44
N TRP A 101 5.29 -11.93 1.49
CA TRP A 101 4.38 -11.92 2.63
C TRP A 101 4.86 -12.93 3.69
N VAL A 102 5.73 -12.46 4.60
CA VAL A 102 6.54 -13.33 5.45
C VAL A 102 6.34 -13.02 6.92
N ASP A 103 6.01 -14.07 7.68
CA ASP A 103 6.08 -14.12 9.14
C ASP A 103 7.37 -14.83 9.54
N SER A 104 8.35 -14.06 10.01
CA SER A 104 9.70 -14.54 10.33
C SER A 104 10.10 -14.12 11.74
N PRO A 105 10.77 -14.98 12.52
CA PRO A 105 11.37 -14.56 13.78
C PRO A 105 12.52 -13.55 13.60
N GLU A 106 13.11 -13.46 12.40
CA GLU A 106 14.20 -12.55 12.09
C GLU A 106 13.65 -11.14 11.78
N PRO A 107 14.03 -10.09 12.55
CA PRO A 107 13.53 -8.72 12.40
C PRO A 107 13.63 -8.17 10.96
N ASP A 108 14.72 -8.52 10.28
CA ASP A 108 15.06 -7.99 8.97
C ASP A 108 14.26 -8.64 7.82
N LYS A 109 13.60 -9.78 8.09
CA LYS A 109 12.76 -10.54 7.14
C LYS A 109 11.26 -10.43 7.42
N GLN A 110 10.85 -10.01 8.61
CA GLN A 110 9.43 -9.84 8.95
C GLN A 110 8.80 -8.72 8.10
N THR A 111 7.73 -9.03 7.37
CA THR A 111 6.97 -8.04 6.57
C THR A 111 5.51 -7.97 6.96
N VAL A 112 4.86 -9.10 7.26
CA VAL A 112 3.43 -9.10 7.59
C VAL A 112 3.21 -8.55 9.00
N VAL A 113 2.24 -7.66 9.17
CA VAL A 113 1.81 -7.20 10.49
C VAL A 113 0.58 -7.99 10.92
N PHE A 114 -0.44 -8.01 10.05
CA PHE A 114 -1.71 -8.65 10.36
C PHE A 114 -2.42 -9.11 9.08
N GLU A 115 -3.19 -10.19 9.20
CA GLU A 115 -4.00 -10.78 8.15
C GLU A 115 -5.45 -10.81 8.63
N PHE A 116 -6.35 -10.20 7.88
CA PHE A 116 -7.78 -10.19 8.21
C PHE A 116 -8.44 -11.46 7.71
N GLU A 117 -9.23 -12.06 8.58
CA GLU A 117 -10.11 -13.18 8.29
C GLU A 117 -11.52 -12.67 7.98
N SER A 118 -12.34 -13.48 7.31
CA SER A 118 -13.74 -13.14 7.03
C SER A 118 -14.59 -12.94 8.29
N THR A 119 -14.13 -13.46 9.43
CA THR A 119 -14.74 -13.32 10.75
C THR A 119 -14.44 -11.97 11.41
N ASP A 120 -13.42 -11.24 10.95
CA ASP A 120 -13.04 -9.94 11.53
C ASP A 120 -13.92 -8.80 11.01
N THR A 121 -14.27 -8.84 9.72
CA THR A 121 -15.01 -7.78 9.03
C THR A 121 -15.44 -8.23 7.63
N ASN A 122 -16.52 -7.66 7.11
CA ASN A 122 -16.95 -7.80 5.72
C ASN A 122 -16.25 -6.81 4.76
N VAL A 123 -15.57 -5.80 5.27
CA VAL A 123 -14.85 -4.76 4.48
C VAL A 123 -13.37 -4.70 4.87
N PRO A 124 -12.60 -5.80 4.66
CA PRO A 124 -11.25 -5.92 5.20
C PRO A 124 -10.25 -4.89 4.64
N TRP A 125 -10.50 -4.32 3.45
CA TRP A 125 -9.70 -3.20 2.93
C TRP A 125 -9.84 -1.92 3.75
N VAL A 126 -11.04 -1.61 4.26
CA VAL A 126 -11.29 -0.46 5.15
C VAL A 126 -10.63 -0.70 6.49
N THR A 127 -10.85 -1.88 7.08
CA THR A 127 -10.29 -2.22 8.39
C THR A 127 -8.76 -2.21 8.36
N ALA A 128 -8.15 -2.76 7.29
CA ALA A 128 -6.70 -2.69 7.10
C ALA A 128 -6.18 -1.25 7.08
N LEU A 129 -6.84 -0.35 6.35
CA LEU A 129 -6.46 1.06 6.27
C LEU A 129 -6.61 1.77 7.62
N VAL A 130 -7.74 1.57 8.32
CA VAL A 130 -8.00 2.18 9.63
C VAL A 130 -6.98 1.73 10.67
N VAL A 131 -6.72 0.42 10.75
CA VAL A 131 -5.74 -0.12 11.71
C VAL A 131 -4.33 0.33 11.34
N THR A 132 -3.97 0.36 10.05
CA THR A 132 -2.70 0.93 9.59
C THR A 132 -2.55 2.37 10.06
N ASN A 133 -3.56 3.23 9.86
CA ASN A 133 -3.51 4.61 10.33
C ASN A 133 -3.41 4.76 11.84
N ARG A 134 -4.03 3.88 12.62
CA ARG A 134 -3.85 3.86 14.08
C ARG A 134 -2.41 3.50 14.46
N ILE A 135 -1.80 2.54 13.79
CA ILE A 135 -0.38 2.21 13.98
C ILE A 135 0.50 3.39 13.56
N ARG A 136 0.30 3.97 12.38
CA ARG A 136 1.05 5.13 11.87
C ARG A 136 0.99 6.32 12.84
N ARG A 137 -0.18 6.58 13.44
CA ARG A 137 -0.35 7.61 14.48
C ARG A 137 0.44 7.32 15.75
N ALA A 138 0.60 6.05 16.10
CA ALA A 138 1.20 5.61 17.34
C ALA A 138 2.73 5.54 17.29
N ILE A 139 3.33 5.48 16.10
CA ILE A 139 4.78 5.30 15.93
C ILE A 139 5.52 6.61 15.63
N GLU A 140 6.82 6.58 15.91
CA GLU A 140 7.80 7.53 15.39
C GLU A 140 8.66 6.85 14.31
N LEU A 141 8.98 7.57 13.23
CA LEU A 141 9.86 7.07 12.18
C LEU A 141 11.30 7.04 12.67
N HIS A 142 12.07 6.02 12.24
CA HIS A 142 13.51 5.96 12.49
C HIS A 142 14.30 7.03 11.75
N PHE A 143 13.73 7.54 10.64
CA PHE A 143 14.36 8.48 9.73
C PHE A 143 13.32 9.47 9.18
N PRO A 144 13.77 10.60 8.61
CA PRO A 144 12.89 11.45 7.81
C PRO A 144 12.13 10.67 6.74
N ASP A 145 10.84 10.99 6.62
CA ASP A 145 9.92 10.47 5.61
C ASP A 145 10.51 10.52 4.19
N ALA A 146 10.01 9.67 3.31
CA ALA A 146 10.63 9.50 1.99
C ALA A 146 10.47 10.71 1.06
N SER A 147 9.53 11.62 1.33
CA SER A 147 9.34 12.83 0.53
C SER A 147 10.39 13.90 0.84
N GLY A 148 10.86 13.97 2.08
CA GLY A 148 11.70 15.07 2.58
C GLY A 148 11.01 16.44 2.56
N ARG A 149 9.67 16.48 2.46
CA ARG A 149 8.87 17.71 2.34
C ARG A 149 8.05 18.01 3.59
N ARG A 150 7.88 17.02 4.47
CA ARG A 150 6.98 17.13 5.61
C ARG A 150 7.57 17.97 6.73
N LYS A 151 6.74 18.81 7.36
CA LYS A 151 7.13 19.69 8.48
C LYS A 151 7.64 18.92 9.70
N HIS A 152 7.08 17.73 9.94
CA HIS A 152 7.49 16.85 11.03
C HIS A 152 8.12 15.58 10.44
N PRO A 153 9.41 15.60 10.08
CA PRO A 153 10.02 14.55 9.26
C PRO A 153 10.03 13.17 9.94
N LEU A 154 9.99 13.11 11.27
CA LEU A 154 9.94 11.84 12.02
C LEU A 154 8.52 11.37 12.34
N ARG A 155 7.49 12.13 11.94
CA ARG A 155 6.10 11.71 12.10
C ARG A 155 5.71 10.80 10.93
N CYS A 156 5.12 9.66 11.25
CA CYS A 156 4.49 8.82 10.24
C CYS A 156 3.11 9.40 9.86
N TYR A 157 2.99 9.90 8.63
CA TYR A 157 1.78 10.60 8.19
C TYR A 157 0.65 9.63 7.85
N LEU A 158 -0.59 10.02 8.11
CA LEU A 158 -1.73 9.14 7.89
C LEU A 158 -2.08 9.04 6.41
N LEU A 159 -2.56 7.86 6.01
CA LEU A 159 -3.13 7.60 4.70
C LEU A 159 -4.56 8.13 4.65
N TYR A 160 -4.99 8.63 3.50
CA TYR A 160 -6.34 9.15 3.30
C TYR A 160 -7.38 8.02 3.38
N ILE A 161 -8.48 8.24 4.11
CA ILE A 161 -9.58 7.29 4.26
C ILE A 161 -10.75 7.72 3.36
N PRO A 162 -11.08 6.97 2.29
CA PRO A 162 -12.29 7.21 1.49
C PRO A 162 -13.57 7.13 2.31
N HIS A 163 -14.60 7.84 1.89
CA HIS A 163 -15.91 7.80 2.53
C HIS A 163 -16.76 6.59 2.08
N ASN A 164 -16.50 6.03 0.88
CA ASN A 164 -17.24 4.90 0.33
C ASN A 164 -16.75 3.54 0.82
N GLN A 165 -17.07 3.25 2.08
CA GLN A 165 -16.51 2.16 2.88
C GLN A 165 -17.34 0.87 2.87
N THR A 166 -18.31 0.73 1.98
CA THR A 166 -19.17 -0.47 1.87
C THR A 166 -18.67 -1.45 0.82
N ASP A 167 -19.17 -2.68 0.81
CA ASP A 167 -18.92 -3.70 -0.22
C ASP A 167 -19.93 -3.67 -1.39
N ALA A 168 -20.98 -2.84 -1.26
CA ALA A 168 -22.01 -2.68 -2.27
C ALA A 168 -21.51 -1.87 -3.48
N ILE A 169 -21.92 -2.27 -4.68
CA ILE A 169 -21.61 -1.52 -5.90
C ILE A 169 -22.62 -0.38 -6.06
N GLU A 170 -22.12 0.84 -6.22
CA GLU A 170 -22.93 2.01 -6.56
C GLU A 170 -23.12 2.13 -8.07
N THR A 171 -22.03 2.02 -8.82
CA THR A 171 -22.07 2.13 -10.27
C THR A 171 -20.91 1.40 -10.94
N VAL A 172 -21.13 0.96 -12.17
CA VAL A 172 -20.05 0.45 -13.03
C VAL A 172 -19.44 1.65 -13.75
N ILE A 173 -18.17 1.94 -13.46
CA ILE A 173 -17.43 3.03 -14.12
C ILE A 173 -17.08 2.61 -15.55
N ALA A 174 -16.65 1.35 -15.71
CA ALA A 174 -16.41 0.74 -17.01
C ALA A 174 -16.52 -0.78 -16.93
N ASP A 175 -17.28 -1.36 -17.85
CA ASP A 175 -17.33 -2.82 -18.04
C ASP A 175 -16.05 -3.38 -18.65
N LYS A 176 -15.28 -2.52 -19.34
CA LYS A 176 -14.03 -2.90 -20.01
C LYS A 176 -13.06 -1.72 -20.05
N ALA A 177 -11.92 -1.83 -19.37
CA ALA A 177 -10.90 -0.79 -19.31
C ALA A 177 -9.47 -1.37 -19.35
N TYR A 178 -8.53 -0.60 -19.91
CA TYR A 178 -7.11 -0.95 -19.82
C TYR A 178 -6.67 -0.97 -18.35
N CYS A 179 -5.80 -1.93 -18.01
CA CYS A 179 -5.18 -2.02 -16.71
C CYS A 179 -3.67 -2.05 -16.90
N ALA A 180 -2.98 -1.02 -16.43
CA ALA A 180 -1.53 -1.01 -16.32
C ALA A 180 -1.09 -1.42 -14.92
N VAL A 181 0.23 -1.43 -14.72
CA VAL A 181 0.88 -1.65 -13.43
C VAL A 181 1.90 -0.56 -13.17
N TYR A 182 1.99 -0.11 -11.92
CA TYR A 182 3.02 0.82 -11.46
C TYR A 182 3.57 0.39 -10.09
N ALA A 183 4.65 1.04 -9.67
CA ALA A 183 5.48 0.66 -8.52
C ALA A 183 6.00 -0.80 -8.55
N HIS A 184 6.40 -1.28 -9.73
CA HIS A 184 7.03 -2.60 -9.91
C HIS A 184 8.41 -2.65 -9.23
N PRO A 185 8.84 -3.79 -8.65
CA PRO A 185 10.16 -3.91 -8.01
C PRO A 185 11.39 -3.54 -8.85
N CYS A 186 11.25 -3.40 -10.16
CA CYS A 186 12.31 -3.03 -11.09
C CYS A 186 12.41 -1.51 -11.30
N GLN A 187 11.37 -0.75 -10.93
CA GLN A 187 11.28 0.68 -11.17
C GLN A 187 12.27 1.46 -10.31
N GLY A 188 12.83 2.52 -10.89
CA GLY A 188 13.82 3.39 -10.27
C GLY A 188 15.19 2.74 -10.03
N ARG A 189 15.50 1.58 -10.60
CA ARG A 189 16.80 0.90 -10.37
C ARG A 189 17.98 1.49 -11.14
N SER A 190 17.73 2.34 -12.13
CA SER A 190 18.78 3.03 -12.90
C SER A 190 18.40 4.48 -13.15
N GLY A 191 19.42 5.34 -13.27
CA GLY A 191 19.22 6.73 -13.68
C GLY A 191 18.63 6.87 -15.08
N GLY A 192 18.02 8.03 -15.35
CA GLY A 192 17.32 8.34 -16.60
C GLY A 192 15.80 8.22 -16.47
N THR A 193 15.11 8.22 -17.61
CA THR A 193 13.63 8.19 -17.67
C THR A 193 13.04 6.80 -17.50
N HIS A 194 13.84 5.75 -17.71
CA HIS A 194 13.41 4.35 -17.69
C HIS A 194 14.31 3.50 -16.83
N SER A 195 13.71 2.45 -16.24
CA SER A 195 14.43 1.37 -15.58
C SER A 195 14.99 0.34 -16.56
N PRO A 196 15.87 -0.57 -16.10
CA PRO A 196 16.29 -1.71 -16.90
C PRO A 196 15.08 -2.56 -17.34
N LYS A 197 15.27 -3.38 -18.37
CA LYS A 197 14.20 -4.27 -18.84
C LYS A 197 13.78 -5.19 -17.69
N CYS A 198 12.50 -5.19 -17.38
CA CYS A 198 11.95 -6.10 -16.40
C CYS A 198 11.49 -7.36 -17.11
N GLU A 199 12.04 -8.51 -16.71
CA GLU A 199 11.71 -9.79 -17.33
C GLU A 199 10.20 -10.09 -17.24
N GLU A 200 9.62 -9.87 -16.07
CA GLU A 200 8.20 -10.10 -15.82
C GLU A 200 7.27 -9.20 -16.64
N LEU A 201 7.65 -7.93 -16.83
CA LEU A 201 6.86 -7.01 -17.66
C LEU A 201 7.13 -7.20 -19.15
N GLY A 202 8.27 -7.77 -19.53
CA GLY A 202 8.71 -7.89 -20.92
C GLY A 202 9.18 -6.57 -21.56
N TYR A 203 9.09 -5.43 -20.86
CA TYR A 203 9.50 -4.11 -21.33
C TYR A 203 10.31 -3.33 -20.28
N ARG A 204 10.79 -2.15 -20.67
CA ARG A 204 11.46 -1.18 -19.77
C ARG A 204 10.40 -0.22 -19.22
N PRO A 205 9.96 -0.34 -17.96
CA PRO A 205 9.01 0.61 -17.41
C PRO A 205 9.68 1.97 -17.22
N GLU A 206 8.88 3.03 -17.32
CA GLU A 206 9.31 4.35 -16.90
C GLU A 206 9.63 4.33 -15.40
N ASN A 207 10.62 5.14 -15.01
CA ASN A 207 10.82 5.43 -13.60
C ASN A 207 9.62 6.20 -13.05
N ILE A 208 9.37 6.10 -11.74
CA ILE A 208 8.33 6.91 -11.10
C ILE A 208 8.67 8.40 -11.11
N SER A 209 7.66 9.26 -11.15
CA SER A 209 7.87 10.72 -11.19
C SER A 209 8.27 11.31 -9.84
N ASN A 210 7.74 10.75 -8.75
CA ASN A 210 7.90 11.20 -7.37
C ASN A 210 7.81 10.01 -6.40
N PRO A 211 8.39 10.11 -5.19
CA PRO A 211 8.22 9.09 -4.16
C PRO A 211 6.82 9.09 -3.52
N PHE A 212 5.97 10.03 -3.90
CA PHE A 212 4.62 10.20 -3.36
C PHE A 212 3.59 10.27 -4.49
N THR A 213 2.34 9.94 -4.15
CA THR A 213 1.18 9.94 -5.06
C THR A 213 0.78 11.35 -5.51
N ALA A 214 -0.14 11.48 -6.48
CA ALA A 214 -0.57 12.77 -7.05
C ALA A 214 -0.71 13.91 -6.04
N TYR A 215 -0.33 15.09 -6.53
CA TYR A 215 -0.23 16.35 -5.81
C TYR A 215 -1.57 16.76 -5.18
N PHE A 216 -1.62 16.75 -3.85
CA PHE A 216 -2.54 17.62 -3.14
C PHE A 216 -1.92 19.02 -3.11
N GLU A 217 -2.70 20.04 -3.42
CA GLU A 217 -2.20 21.43 -3.44
C GLU A 217 -1.68 21.89 -2.08
N ASP A 218 -2.09 21.22 -1.01
CA ASP A 218 -1.51 21.32 0.31
C ASP A 218 -0.33 20.35 0.47
N GLU A 219 0.85 20.90 0.78
CA GLU A 219 2.13 20.19 0.99
C GLU A 219 2.09 19.10 2.08
N ASP A 220 0.93 18.88 2.71
CA ASP A 220 0.72 17.98 3.82
C ASP A 220 -0.30 16.83 3.54
N GLU A 221 -0.68 16.56 2.29
CA GLU A 221 -1.70 15.51 2.02
C GLU A 221 -1.24 14.35 1.11
N PHE A 222 -0.03 14.37 0.56
CA PHE A 222 0.47 13.27 -0.27
C PHE A 222 0.87 12.02 0.54
N GLU A 223 0.71 10.84 -0.05
CA GLU A 223 1.13 9.57 0.54
C GLU A 223 2.41 9.07 -0.13
N ILE A 224 3.34 8.48 0.63
CA ILE A 224 4.49 7.78 0.05
C ILE A 224 4.00 6.50 -0.61
N LEU A 225 4.44 6.27 -1.85
CA LEU A 225 4.00 5.15 -2.66
C LEU A 225 4.95 3.96 -2.57
N HIS A 226 4.40 2.79 -2.26
CA HIS A 226 5.01 1.47 -2.43
C HIS A 226 4.23 0.61 -3.43
N GLY A 227 4.90 -0.38 -4.02
CA GLY A 227 4.26 -1.40 -4.87
C GLY A 227 3.32 -2.37 -4.15
N CYS A 228 3.23 -2.26 -2.82
CA CYS A 228 2.38 -3.11 -1.98
C CYS A 228 1.13 -2.38 -1.51
N ASP A 229 1.04 -1.08 -1.72
CA ASP A 229 -0.08 -0.29 -1.21
C ASP A 229 -1.38 -0.74 -1.84
N LEU A 230 -2.48 -0.66 -1.08
CA LEU A 230 -3.80 -0.92 -1.61
C LEU A 230 -4.36 0.28 -2.39
N THR A 231 -3.65 0.70 -3.44
CA THR A 231 -3.94 1.91 -4.20
C THR A 231 -3.88 1.72 -5.71
N CYS A 232 -4.40 2.70 -6.45
CA CYS A 232 -4.33 2.77 -7.89
C CYS A 232 -4.25 4.22 -8.38
N ALA A 233 -3.81 4.34 -9.62
CA ALA A 233 -3.98 5.55 -10.42
C ALA A 233 -5.17 5.35 -11.38
N ILE A 234 -6.02 6.35 -11.56
CA ILE A 234 -7.11 6.29 -12.56
C ILE A 234 -6.90 7.33 -13.65
N THR A 235 -7.30 6.99 -14.88
CA THR A 235 -7.13 7.89 -16.04
C THR A 235 -7.79 9.25 -15.82
N ARG A 236 -7.19 10.30 -16.37
CA ARG A 236 -7.83 11.63 -16.45
C ARG A 236 -8.86 11.77 -17.58
N SER A 237 -9.03 10.73 -18.41
CA SER A 237 -10.07 10.72 -19.44
C SER A 237 -11.45 10.95 -18.83
N ASN A 238 -12.29 11.76 -19.48
CA ASN A 238 -13.69 12.01 -19.08
C ASN A 238 -13.84 12.48 -17.61
N GLY A 239 -12.83 13.13 -17.04
CA GLY A 239 -12.85 13.63 -15.66
C GLY A 239 -12.82 12.54 -14.58
N TRP A 240 -12.46 11.30 -14.92
CA TRP A 240 -12.48 10.18 -13.98
C TRP A 240 -11.62 10.41 -12.74
N TYR A 241 -10.38 10.88 -12.88
CA TYR A 241 -9.55 11.21 -11.73
C TYR A 241 -10.22 12.25 -10.82
N THR A 242 -10.72 13.37 -11.36
CA THR A 242 -11.41 14.39 -10.55
C THR A 242 -12.62 13.84 -9.81
N LYS A 243 -13.39 12.94 -10.45
CA LYS A 243 -14.61 12.36 -9.89
C LYS A 243 -14.36 11.26 -8.86
N TYR A 244 -13.36 10.41 -9.11
CA TYR A 244 -13.14 9.17 -8.36
C TYR A 244 -11.88 9.17 -7.50
N LYS A 245 -11.06 10.24 -7.53
CA LYS A 245 -10.00 10.44 -6.52
C LYS A 245 -10.59 10.26 -5.13
N ASN A 246 -9.82 9.71 -4.21
CA ASN A 246 -10.24 9.53 -2.83
C ASN A 246 -11.45 8.59 -2.62
N HIS A 247 -11.73 7.70 -3.59
CA HIS A 247 -12.72 6.64 -3.49
C HIS A 247 -12.05 5.26 -3.48
N PHE A 248 -12.72 4.28 -2.87
CA PHE A 248 -12.48 2.87 -3.14
C PHE A 248 -13.15 2.44 -4.44
N LEU A 249 -12.42 1.67 -5.24
CA LEU A 249 -12.90 1.03 -6.46
C LEU A 249 -12.71 -0.48 -6.36
N ARG A 250 -13.66 -1.25 -6.88
CA ARG A 250 -13.45 -2.67 -7.18
C ARG A 250 -12.95 -2.80 -8.61
N VAL A 251 -11.81 -3.46 -8.78
CA VAL A 251 -11.19 -3.74 -10.09
C VAL A 251 -11.17 -5.24 -10.29
N THR A 252 -11.90 -5.71 -11.30
CA THR A 252 -12.10 -7.14 -11.58
C THR A 252 -11.40 -7.50 -12.88
N ASN A 253 -10.47 -8.46 -12.82
CA ASN A 253 -9.86 -9.05 -14.01
C ASN A 253 -10.90 -9.91 -14.74
N LEU A 254 -11.26 -9.52 -15.96
CA LEU A 254 -12.30 -10.17 -16.77
C LEU A 254 -11.91 -11.59 -17.23
N LYS A 255 -10.61 -11.92 -17.22
CA LYS A 255 -10.12 -13.23 -17.66
C LYS A 255 -10.34 -14.32 -16.61
N ASN A 256 -10.25 -13.99 -15.33
CA ASN A 256 -10.29 -14.97 -14.23
C ASN A 256 -11.28 -14.58 -13.11
N ASN A 257 -12.04 -13.50 -13.28
CA ASN A 257 -13.02 -12.96 -12.33
C ASN A 257 -12.47 -12.62 -10.94
N ARG A 258 -11.16 -12.54 -10.75
CA ARG A 258 -10.58 -12.07 -9.49
C ARG A 258 -10.73 -10.56 -9.38
N SER A 259 -11.10 -10.09 -8.20
CA SER A 259 -11.34 -8.66 -7.97
C SER A 259 -10.63 -8.16 -6.72
N VAL A 260 -10.07 -6.96 -6.82
CA VAL A 260 -9.41 -6.27 -5.70
C VAL A 260 -10.10 -4.94 -5.45
N VAL A 261 -10.22 -4.55 -4.18
CA VAL A 261 -10.63 -3.20 -3.80
C VAL A 261 -9.39 -2.35 -3.55
N VAL A 262 -9.27 -1.22 -4.24
CA VAL A 262 -8.13 -0.30 -4.17
C VAL A 262 -8.59 1.14 -4.02
N ARG A 263 -7.75 2.00 -3.42
CA ARG A 263 -8.01 3.45 -3.34
C ARG A 263 -7.43 4.20 -4.51
N VAL A 264 -8.18 5.15 -5.06
CA VAL A 264 -7.64 6.10 -6.04
C VAL A 264 -6.84 7.18 -5.33
N THR A 265 -5.51 7.10 -5.42
CA THR A 265 -4.59 8.08 -4.82
C THR A 265 -3.78 8.84 -5.86
N ASP A 266 -3.78 8.40 -7.12
CA ASP A 266 -2.93 8.96 -8.17
C ASP A 266 -3.67 9.09 -9.51
N GLU A 267 -3.07 9.82 -10.44
CA GLU A 267 -3.61 10.11 -11.76
C GLU A 267 -2.84 9.34 -12.83
N ALA A 268 -3.56 8.52 -13.61
CA ALA A 268 -2.98 7.83 -14.76
C ALA A 268 -3.12 8.67 -16.05
N PRO A 269 -2.22 8.48 -17.04
CA PRO A 269 -2.34 9.11 -18.35
C PRO A 269 -3.67 8.84 -19.04
N ARG A 270 -4.06 9.72 -19.98
CA ARG A 270 -5.29 9.54 -20.78
C ARG A 270 -5.29 8.19 -21.49
N GLY A 271 -6.45 7.55 -21.50
CA GLY A 271 -6.67 6.27 -22.18
C GLY A 271 -6.15 5.04 -21.45
N ARG A 272 -5.61 5.18 -20.23
CA ARG A 272 -5.06 4.06 -19.45
C ARG A 272 -6.07 3.33 -18.55
N GLY A 273 -7.31 3.80 -18.44
CA GLY A 273 -8.29 3.17 -17.55
C GLY A 273 -7.86 3.26 -16.08
N VAL A 274 -7.16 2.25 -15.58
CA VAL A 274 -6.58 2.16 -14.24
C VAL A 274 -5.14 1.64 -14.28
N GLU A 275 -4.29 2.07 -13.36
CA GLU A 275 -2.98 1.48 -13.09
C GLU A 275 -2.98 0.98 -11.65
N LEU A 276 -2.82 -0.33 -11.46
CA LEU A 276 -2.79 -0.94 -10.14
C LEU A 276 -1.34 -0.95 -9.62
N THR A 277 -1.16 -0.78 -8.32
CA THR A 277 0.14 -1.10 -7.70
C THR A 277 0.51 -2.55 -8.00
N TYR A 278 1.81 -2.84 -8.09
CA TYR A 278 2.33 -4.15 -8.44
C TYR A 278 1.63 -5.31 -7.72
N TRP A 279 1.45 -5.24 -6.40
CA TRP A 279 0.79 -6.30 -5.63
C TRP A 279 -0.69 -6.48 -5.95
N ALA A 280 -1.45 -5.38 -6.05
CA ALA A 280 -2.86 -5.47 -6.46
C ALA A 280 -3.00 -6.07 -7.88
N TRP A 281 -2.10 -5.70 -8.79
CA TRP A 281 -2.03 -6.28 -10.14
C TRP A 281 -1.70 -7.77 -10.12
N GLN A 282 -0.71 -8.20 -9.33
CA GLN A 282 -0.37 -9.61 -9.12
C GLN A 282 -1.56 -10.39 -8.54
N ALA A 283 -2.20 -9.84 -7.52
CA ALA A 283 -3.22 -10.53 -6.74
C ALA A 283 -4.45 -10.91 -7.59
N ILE A 284 -4.85 -10.05 -8.53
CA ILE A 284 -5.93 -10.36 -9.48
C ILE A 284 -5.46 -11.14 -10.72
N GLY A 285 -4.22 -11.60 -10.75
CA GLY A 285 -3.69 -12.47 -11.80
C GLY A 285 -3.20 -11.73 -13.05
N LYS A 286 -2.53 -10.59 -12.85
CA LYS A 286 -1.75 -9.88 -13.88
C LYS A 286 -2.51 -9.64 -15.19
N PRO A 287 -3.54 -8.78 -15.22
CA PRO A 287 -4.21 -8.42 -16.48
C PRO A 287 -3.18 -8.01 -17.55
N THR A 288 -3.03 -8.81 -18.62
CA THR A 288 -2.02 -8.63 -19.68
C THR A 288 -2.57 -8.03 -20.97
N ASP A 289 -3.90 -8.08 -21.17
CA ASP A 289 -4.52 -7.70 -22.42
C ASP A 289 -5.06 -6.25 -22.37
N ARG A 290 -5.21 -5.62 -23.54
CA ARG A 290 -5.91 -4.34 -23.62
C ARG A 290 -7.36 -4.55 -23.21
N ASN A 291 -7.88 -3.62 -22.39
CA ASN A 291 -9.27 -3.65 -21.94
C ASN A 291 -9.61 -4.94 -21.17
N ALA A 292 -8.80 -5.28 -20.15
CA ALA A 292 -8.88 -6.56 -19.43
C ALA A 292 -9.56 -6.49 -18.06
N VAL A 293 -10.01 -5.31 -17.61
CA VAL A 293 -10.66 -5.17 -16.30
C VAL A 293 -12.01 -4.46 -16.37
N ARG A 294 -12.91 -4.83 -15.46
CA ARG A 294 -14.09 -4.04 -15.08
C ARG A 294 -13.76 -3.21 -13.86
N ILE A 295 -14.26 -1.97 -13.83
CA ILE A 295 -14.04 -1.00 -12.74
C ILE A 295 -15.40 -0.58 -12.20
N GLU A 296 -15.58 -0.72 -10.89
CA GLU A 296 -16.83 -0.43 -10.19
C GLU A 296 -16.57 0.50 -9.00
N LEU A 297 -17.46 1.47 -8.81
CA LEU A 297 -17.48 2.34 -7.64
C LEU A 297 -18.20 1.63 -6.50
N LEU A 298 -17.60 1.62 -5.31
CA LEU A 298 -18.26 1.17 -4.10
C LEU A 298 -19.17 2.26 -3.54
N LYS A 299 -20.26 1.86 -2.89
CA LYS A 299 -21.26 2.78 -2.32
C LYS A 299 -20.74 3.47 -1.06
N SER A 300 -21.14 4.74 -0.93
CA SER A 300 -21.02 5.55 0.29
C SER A 300 -21.85 5.02 1.45
#